data_AF-A0A1V5RH42-F1
#
_entry.id   AF-A0A1V5RH42-F1
#
_cell.length_a   1.000
_cell.length_b   1.000
_cell.length_c   1.000
_cell.angle_alpha   90.00
_cell.angle_beta   90.00
_cell.angle_gamma   90.00
#
_symmetry.space_group_name_H-M   'P 1'
#
loop_
_entity.id
_entity.type
_entity.pdbx_description
1 polymer ?
#
loop_
_entity_poly.entity_id
_entity_poly.type
_entity_poly.pdbx_seq_one_letter_code
_entity_poly.pdbx_strand_id
1 'polypeptide(L)'
;MPIVLSGRPPFSLAAVVNSHGWIQLAPFRPAGDGGFSYAARLAQGRVLELVVAPRPDGVSVDTAEPISAGEEAEIAGMVRWMVGLDQDLAAFYAAVRDEPKLARAAAEAKGRILRSATLFEDTVKTILTTNTLWAATRRMVAALADLYGDPLPTDPARRAFPTPERLAAVGAEALRRDARLGYRASYVAALAHDVASGRLDLEALKNSGLETPELRRRLLGIRGVGPYAAANLLMLLAHYDYIPADSWAARVVSREFFAGAAVTPADIERTFAPWGRWKGLAYWFWQWDEHQ
;
A
#
# COMPACT_ATOMS: atom_id res chain seq x y z
N MET A 1 22.18 -0.76 17.44
CA MET A 1 22.29 0.54 16.75
C MET A 1 21.14 0.62 15.76
N PRO A 2 20.57 1.80 15.50
CA PRO A 2 19.51 1.93 14.50
C PRO A 2 20.04 1.54 13.12
N ILE A 3 19.18 0.92 12.32
CA ILE A 3 19.43 0.71 10.89
C ILE A 3 19.21 2.06 10.21
N VAL A 4 20.17 2.54 9.42
CA VAL A 4 20.04 3.81 8.68
C VAL A 4 19.95 3.51 7.19
N LEU A 5 18.88 3.98 6.56
CA LEU A 5 18.60 3.74 5.14
C LEU A 5 18.45 5.06 4.41
N SER A 6 19.25 5.27 3.37
CA SER A 6 19.11 6.41 2.46
C SER A 6 18.12 6.11 1.32
N GLY A 7 17.36 7.12 0.93
CA GLY A 7 16.46 7.10 -0.23
C GLY A 7 16.93 8.04 -1.34
N ARG A 8 16.41 7.84 -2.56
CA ARG A 8 16.66 8.75 -3.68
C ARG A 8 15.98 10.10 -3.45
N PRO A 9 16.70 11.24 -3.49
CA PRO A 9 16.11 12.54 -3.27
C PRO A 9 15.25 13.00 -4.47
N PRO A 10 14.30 13.94 -4.28
CA PRO A 10 13.80 14.39 -2.98
C PRO A 10 13.04 13.27 -2.26
N PHE A 11 13.20 13.17 -0.94
CA PHE A 11 12.54 12.18 -0.10
C PHE A 11 11.99 12.84 1.18
N SER A 12 10.79 12.44 1.59
CA SER A 12 10.19 12.83 2.86
C SER A 12 9.34 11.66 3.37
N LEU A 13 9.72 11.09 4.52
CA LEU A 13 8.94 10.00 5.14
C LEU A 13 7.51 10.46 5.42
N ALA A 14 7.33 11.70 5.90
CA ALA A 14 6.01 12.27 6.16
C ALA A 14 5.16 12.34 4.87
N ALA A 15 5.75 12.67 3.72
CA ALA A 15 5.03 12.68 2.45
C ALA A 15 4.60 11.26 2.03
N VAL A 16 5.43 10.25 2.27
CA VAL A 16 5.09 8.85 2.01
C VAL A 16 3.99 8.36 2.95
N VAL A 17 4.14 8.61 4.25
CA VAL A 17 3.17 8.21 5.28
C VAL A 17 1.78 8.79 5.01
N ASN A 18 1.73 10.06 4.60
CA ASN A 18 0.48 10.76 4.28
C ASN A 18 0.03 10.60 2.82
N SER A 19 0.65 9.70 2.05
CA SER A 19 0.28 9.47 0.65
C SER A 19 -1.12 8.86 0.49
N HIS A 20 -1.61 8.13 1.51
CA HIS A 20 -2.98 7.58 1.58
C HIS A 20 -3.29 6.98 2.96
N GLY A 21 -4.43 6.27 3.07
CA GLY A 21 -4.94 5.75 4.32
C GLY A 21 -4.18 4.59 4.96
N TRP A 22 -3.16 3.98 4.34
CA TRP A 22 -2.48 2.79 4.90
C TRP A 22 -1.99 2.92 6.32
N ILE A 23 -1.47 4.11 6.67
CA ILE A 23 -0.99 4.38 8.02
C ILE A 23 -2.06 4.16 9.10
N GLN A 24 -3.35 4.21 8.73
CA GLN A 24 -4.48 4.01 9.62
C GLN A 24 -4.94 2.54 9.72
N LEU A 25 -4.28 1.62 9.02
CA LEU A 25 -4.60 0.20 9.00
C LEU A 25 -3.54 -0.61 9.77
N ALA A 26 -4.00 -1.51 10.63
CA ALA A 26 -3.11 -2.45 11.30
C ALA A 26 -2.21 -3.20 10.28
N PRO A 27 -0.93 -3.47 10.63
CA PRO A 27 -0.32 -3.25 11.93
C PRO A 27 0.42 -1.90 12.06
N PHE A 28 0.19 -0.95 11.13
CA PHE A 28 0.73 0.40 11.25
C PHE A 28 0.19 1.12 12.48
N ARG A 29 1.06 1.94 13.10
CA ARG A 29 0.68 3.00 14.04
C ARG A 29 1.46 4.27 13.68
N PRO A 30 0.80 5.43 13.56
CA PRO A 30 1.53 6.70 13.45
C PRO A 30 2.47 6.89 14.64
N ALA A 31 3.70 7.32 14.38
CA ALA A 31 4.62 7.80 15.40
C ALA A 31 4.65 9.34 15.37
N GLY A 32 4.91 9.97 16.51
CA GLY A 32 5.09 11.42 16.54
C GLY A 32 6.38 11.80 15.83
N ASP A 33 6.34 12.85 14.98
CA ASP A 33 7.40 13.36 14.07
C ASP A 33 7.22 13.09 12.55
N GLY A 34 6.18 12.35 12.16
CA GLY A 34 5.93 12.00 10.76
C GLY A 34 6.48 10.64 10.35
N GLY A 35 7.00 9.86 11.30
CA GLY A 35 7.28 8.43 11.17
C GLY A 35 6.10 7.51 11.50
N PHE A 36 6.40 6.22 11.64
CA PHE A 36 5.44 5.20 12.04
C PHE A 36 6.10 4.06 12.80
N SER A 37 5.32 3.30 13.57
CA SER A 37 5.72 1.98 14.02
C SER A 37 4.89 0.87 13.37
N TYR A 38 5.48 -0.32 13.29
CA TYR A 38 4.92 -1.47 12.59
C TYR A 38 5.27 -2.76 13.33
N ALA A 39 4.27 -3.58 13.64
CA ALA A 39 4.52 -4.94 14.13
C ALA A 39 4.82 -5.85 12.92
N ALA A 40 6.10 -6.17 12.73
CA ALA A 40 6.58 -7.00 11.64
C ALA A 40 6.81 -8.43 12.12
N ARG A 41 6.40 -9.41 11.31
CA ARG A 41 6.80 -10.81 11.48
C ARG A 41 7.89 -11.13 10.45
N LEU A 42 9.06 -11.52 10.93
CA LEU A 42 10.20 -11.91 10.10
C LEU A 42 10.03 -13.34 9.55
N ALA A 43 10.85 -13.70 8.57
CA ALA A 43 10.78 -15.00 7.88
C ALA A 43 10.88 -16.19 8.84
N GLN A 44 11.73 -16.11 9.86
CA GLN A 44 11.89 -17.17 10.88
C GLN A 44 10.79 -17.16 11.95
N GLY A 45 9.80 -16.28 11.82
CA GLY A 45 8.61 -16.22 12.68
C GLY A 45 8.72 -15.34 13.91
N ARG A 46 9.87 -14.70 14.13
CA ARG A 46 10.02 -13.69 15.18
C ARG A 46 9.16 -12.47 14.84
N VAL A 47 8.44 -11.95 15.84
CA VAL A 47 7.67 -10.71 15.71
C VAL A 47 8.39 -9.59 16.46
N LEU A 48 8.60 -8.47 15.78
CA LEU A 48 9.29 -7.29 16.30
C LEU A 48 8.49 -6.02 16.02
N GLU A 49 8.63 -5.03 16.89
CA GLU A 49 8.22 -3.67 16.58
C GLU A 49 9.37 -2.98 15.85
N LEU A 50 9.05 -2.47 14.67
CA LEU A 50 9.91 -1.56 13.92
C LEU A 50 9.42 -0.14 14.17
N VAL A 51 10.29 0.74 14.67
CA VAL A 51 10.01 2.17 14.76
C VAL A 51 10.78 2.88 13.65
N VAL A 52 10.05 3.39 12.64
CA VAL A 52 10.63 4.04 11.46
C VAL A 52 10.48 5.55 11.60
N ALA A 53 11.61 6.24 11.75
CA ALA A 53 11.67 7.67 11.97
C ALA A 53 12.26 8.42 10.76
N PRO A 54 11.83 9.68 10.52
CA PRO A 54 12.33 10.48 9.41
C PRO A 54 13.80 10.88 9.58
N ARG A 55 14.54 10.92 8.47
CA ARG A 55 15.85 11.55 8.35
C ARG A 55 15.87 12.46 7.10
N PRO A 56 16.77 13.45 7.03
CA PRO A 56 16.86 14.35 5.87
C PRO A 56 16.91 13.62 4.51
N ASP A 57 17.68 12.52 4.42
CA ASP A 57 17.90 11.78 3.17
C ASP A 57 17.37 10.33 3.22
N GLY A 58 16.41 10.04 4.11
CA GLY A 58 15.91 8.68 4.28
C GLY A 58 15.23 8.43 5.62
N VAL A 59 15.51 7.28 6.22
CA VAL A 59 14.89 6.83 7.47
C VAL A 59 15.88 6.16 8.41
N SER A 60 15.60 6.18 9.70
CA SER A 60 16.18 5.24 10.67
C SER A 60 15.12 4.23 11.11
N VAL A 61 15.57 3.02 11.43
CA VAL A 61 14.73 1.95 11.97
C VAL A 61 15.32 1.48 13.29
N ASP A 62 14.53 1.60 14.35
CA ASP A 62 14.86 1.12 15.68
C ASP A 62 14.03 -0.12 16.02
N THR A 63 14.65 -1.05 16.73
CA THR A 63 14.01 -2.22 17.34
C THR A 63 14.27 -2.19 18.84
N ALA A 64 13.27 -2.55 19.65
CA ALA A 64 13.45 -2.60 21.11
C ALA A 64 14.39 -3.73 21.55
N GLU A 65 14.49 -4.78 20.74
CA GLU A 65 15.30 -5.96 21.00
C GLU A 65 16.52 -6.03 20.08
N PRO A 66 17.62 -6.68 20.52
CA PRO A 66 18.73 -6.99 19.64
C PRO A 66 18.30 -7.86 18.45
N ILE A 67 18.91 -7.58 17.31
CA ILE A 67 18.71 -8.30 16.05
C ILE A 67 20.04 -8.84 15.53
N SER A 68 19.99 -9.98 14.86
CA SER A 68 21.10 -10.54 14.11
C SER A 68 21.33 -9.78 12.80
N ALA A 69 22.51 -9.96 12.19
CA ALA A 69 22.81 -9.35 10.89
C ALA A 69 21.84 -9.79 9.76
N GLY A 70 21.32 -11.03 9.84
CA GLY A 70 20.32 -11.52 8.88
C GLY A 70 18.97 -10.81 9.03
N GLU A 71 18.49 -10.65 10.26
CA GLU A 71 17.27 -9.89 10.56
C GLU A 71 17.44 -8.42 10.21
N GLU A 72 18.61 -7.84 10.44
CA GLU A 72 18.93 -6.46 10.03
C GLU A 72 18.77 -6.27 8.52
N ALA A 73 19.33 -7.17 7.71
CA ALA A 73 19.21 -7.13 6.26
C ALA A 73 17.75 -7.32 5.78
N GLU A 74 16.99 -8.22 6.41
CA GLU A 74 15.57 -8.43 6.13
C GLU A 74 14.74 -7.17 6.44
N ILE A 75 14.91 -6.58 7.62
CA ILE A 75 14.23 -5.36 8.04
C ILE A 75 14.61 -4.19 7.11
N ALA A 76 15.88 -4.06 6.74
CA ALA A 76 16.34 -3.04 5.80
C ALA A 76 15.64 -3.15 4.45
N GLY A 77 15.54 -4.36 3.89
CA GLY A 77 14.82 -4.62 2.64
C GLY A 77 13.32 -4.34 2.75
N MET A 78 12.71 -4.75 3.87
CA MET A 78 11.30 -4.53 4.15
C MET A 78 10.96 -3.03 4.21
N VAL A 79 11.70 -2.24 5.01
CA VAL A 79 11.43 -0.80 5.15
C VAL A 79 11.73 -0.06 3.85
N ARG A 80 12.83 -0.42 3.14
CA ARG A 80 13.15 0.11 1.82
C ARG A 80 12.01 -0.08 0.83
N TRP A 81 11.37 -1.25 0.83
CA TRP A 81 10.17 -1.54 0.06
C TRP A 81 8.98 -0.68 0.52
N MET A 82 8.66 -0.70 1.82
CA MET A 82 7.47 -0.05 2.39
C MET A 82 7.39 1.43 2.05
N VAL A 83 8.52 2.14 2.10
CA VAL A 83 8.57 3.59 1.88
C VAL A 83 9.14 3.97 0.50
N GLY A 84 9.45 2.99 -0.35
CA GLY A 84 9.87 3.21 -1.74
C GLY A 84 11.20 3.95 -1.89
N LEU A 85 12.19 3.69 -1.03
CA LEU A 85 13.45 4.45 -1.00
C LEU A 85 14.21 4.44 -2.33
N ASP A 86 14.07 3.37 -3.12
CA ASP A 86 14.81 3.21 -4.39
C ASP A 86 14.13 3.87 -5.59
N GLN A 87 12.88 4.33 -5.44
CA GLN A 87 12.13 4.91 -6.56
C GLN A 87 12.80 6.19 -7.07
N ASP A 88 12.97 6.26 -8.38
CA ASP A 88 13.42 7.46 -9.08
C ASP A 88 12.22 8.18 -9.71
N LEU A 89 11.90 9.35 -9.15
CA LEU A 89 10.76 10.15 -9.56
C LEU A 89 11.17 11.39 -10.37
N ALA A 90 12.44 11.51 -10.80
CA ALA A 90 12.90 12.67 -11.56
C ALA A 90 12.08 12.88 -12.84
N ALA A 91 11.79 11.79 -13.57
CA ALA A 91 10.96 11.85 -14.77
C ALA A 91 9.47 12.12 -14.49
N PHE A 92 8.96 11.78 -13.29
CA PHE A 92 7.62 12.18 -12.85
C PHE A 92 7.58 13.69 -12.60
N TYR A 93 8.53 14.21 -11.83
CA TYR A 93 8.62 15.64 -11.51
C TYR A 93 8.78 16.49 -12.77
N ALA A 94 9.60 16.06 -13.73
CA ALA A 94 9.72 16.74 -15.01
C ALA A 94 8.38 16.78 -15.78
N ALA A 95 7.60 15.70 -15.73
CA ALA A 95 6.32 15.60 -16.45
C ALA A 95 5.20 16.44 -15.84
N VAL A 96 5.26 16.78 -14.54
CA VAL A 96 4.18 17.48 -13.83
C VAL A 96 4.51 18.93 -13.44
N ARG A 97 5.75 19.38 -13.67
CA ARG A 97 6.24 20.68 -13.17
C ARG A 97 5.44 21.90 -13.63
N ASP A 98 4.85 21.82 -14.84
CA ASP A 98 4.14 22.92 -15.48
C ASP A 98 2.63 22.90 -15.17
N GLU A 99 2.14 21.88 -14.45
CA GLU A 99 0.75 21.78 -13.98
C GLU A 99 0.62 22.39 -12.58
N PRO A 100 -0.07 23.54 -12.40
CA PRO A 100 -0.21 24.20 -11.10
C PRO A 100 -0.65 23.29 -9.95
N LYS A 101 -1.57 22.35 -10.20
CA LYS A 101 -2.07 21.41 -9.18
C LYS A 101 -1.03 20.39 -8.75
N LEU A 102 0.05 20.21 -9.51
CA LEU A 102 1.13 19.25 -9.28
C LEU A 102 2.53 19.87 -9.17
N ALA A 103 2.68 21.17 -9.44
CA ALA A 103 3.98 21.85 -9.54
C ALA A 103 4.83 21.75 -8.27
N ARG A 104 4.19 21.59 -7.10
CA ARG A 104 4.87 21.42 -5.80
C ARG A 104 5.30 19.99 -5.50
N ALA A 105 5.00 19.01 -6.36
CA ALA A 105 5.27 17.60 -6.09
C ALA A 105 6.75 17.31 -5.76
N ALA A 106 7.68 17.93 -6.49
CA ALA A 106 9.11 17.77 -6.24
C ALA A 106 9.55 18.43 -4.92
N ALA A 107 9.12 19.67 -4.68
CA ALA A 107 9.46 20.43 -3.48
C ALA A 107 8.91 19.78 -2.20
N GLU A 108 7.78 19.09 -2.30
CA GLU A 108 7.13 18.38 -1.19
C GLU A 108 7.48 16.89 -1.14
N ALA A 109 8.37 16.41 -2.02
CA ALA A 109 8.77 15.00 -2.14
C ALA A 109 7.58 14.01 -2.30
N LYS A 110 6.51 14.45 -2.98
CA LYS A 110 5.33 13.62 -3.31
C LYS A 110 5.66 12.61 -4.41
N GLY A 111 4.83 11.58 -4.56
CA GLY A 111 4.94 10.57 -5.62
C GLY A 111 5.18 9.15 -5.10
N ARG A 112 5.80 8.99 -3.93
CA ARG A 112 5.91 7.68 -3.27
C ARG A 112 4.64 7.36 -2.48
N ILE A 113 4.23 6.10 -2.54
CA ILE A 113 3.01 5.59 -1.90
C ILE A 113 3.43 4.57 -0.84
N LEU A 114 2.89 4.71 0.38
CA LEU A 114 3.17 3.79 1.49
C LEU A 114 2.64 2.38 1.16
N ARG A 115 3.47 1.37 1.38
CA ARG A 115 3.14 -0.05 1.18
C ARG A 115 3.23 -0.80 2.51
N SER A 116 2.54 -1.92 2.62
CA SER A 116 2.75 -2.85 3.73
C SER A 116 4.06 -3.62 3.55
N ALA A 117 4.45 -4.38 4.57
CA ALA A 117 5.67 -5.20 4.52
C ALA A 117 5.66 -6.20 3.34
N THR A 118 4.50 -6.77 3.02
CA THR A 118 4.31 -7.76 1.96
C THR A 118 3.27 -7.31 0.93
N LEU A 119 3.43 -7.75 -0.33
CA LEU A 119 2.41 -7.53 -1.34
C LEU A 119 1.15 -8.37 -1.07
N PHE A 120 1.30 -9.51 -0.37
CA PHE A 120 0.16 -10.26 0.14
C PHE A 120 -0.74 -9.41 1.04
N GLU A 121 -0.16 -8.76 2.05
CA GLU A 121 -0.90 -7.87 2.94
C GLU A 121 -1.56 -6.72 2.19
N ASP A 122 -0.84 -6.10 1.25
CA ASP A 122 -1.38 -5.05 0.40
C ASP A 122 -2.57 -5.53 -0.44
N THR A 123 -2.50 -6.75 -0.98
CA THR A 123 -3.56 -7.36 -1.78
C THR A 123 -4.79 -7.66 -0.92
N VAL A 124 -4.60 -8.24 0.27
CA VAL A 124 -5.71 -8.47 1.21
C VAL A 124 -6.38 -7.16 1.59
N LYS A 125 -5.60 -6.17 2.05
CA LYS A 125 -6.17 -4.89 2.46
C LYS A 125 -6.84 -4.16 1.27
N THR A 126 -6.32 -4.27 0.04
CA THR A 126 -6.98 -3.74 -1.17
C THR A 126 -8.31 -4.43 -1.45
N ILE A 127 -8.39 -5.76 -1.33
CA ILE A 127 -9.69 -6.46 -1.43
C ILE A 127 -10.66 -5.93 -0.36
N LEU A 128 -10.17 -5.63 0.83
CA LEU A 128 -10.97 -5.09 1.92
C LEU A 128 -11.45 -3.65 1.70
N THR A 129 -10.91 -2.88 0.75
CA THR A 129 -11.41 -1.53 0.41
C THR A 129 -12.56 -1.53 -0.60
N THR A 130 -12.76 -2.61 -1.35
CA THR A 130 -13.72 -2.61 -2.46
C THR A 130 -15.17 -2.50 -1.97
N ASN A 131 -16.01 -1.61 -2.51
CA ASN A 131 -17.44 -1.47 -2.15
C ASN A 131 -17.70 -1.37 -0.63
N THR A 132 -16.93 -0.56 0.08
CA THR A 132 -17.12 -0.34 1.51
C THR A 132 -16.66 1.06 1.92
N LEU A 133 -17.13 1.51 3.07
CA LEU A 133 -16.61 2.71 3.72
C LEU A 133 -15.26 2.42 4.37
N TRP A 134 -14.42 3.45 4.43
CA TRP A 134 -13.09 3.38 5.04
C TRP A 134 -13.11 2.88 6.49
N ALA A 135 -14.08 3.30 7.30
CA ALA A 135 -14.24 2.82 8.68
C ALA A 135 -14.45 1.30 8.76
N ALA A 136 -15.18 0.71 7.80
CA ALA A 136 -15.36 -0.73 7.74
C ALA A 136 -14.10 -1.45 7.25
N THR A 137 -13.31 -0.85 6.34
CA THR A 137 -11.97 -1.36 5.98
C THR A 137 -11.07 -1.42 7.21
N ARG A 138 -10.95 -0.32 7.96
CA ARG A 138 -10.16 -0.25 9.20
C ARG A 138 -10.56 -1.36 10.18
N ARG A 139 -11.86 -1.52 10.40
CA ARG A 139 -12.42 -2.57 11.28
C ARG A 139 -12.06 -3.98 10.80
N MET A 140 -12.21 -4.28 9.51
CA MET A 140 -11.90 -5.61 8.96
C MET A 140 -10.41 -5.94 9.05
N VAL A 141 -9.55 -4.96 8.76
CA VAL A 141 -8.09 -5.14 8.81
C VAL A 141 -7.59 -5.29 10.24
N ALA A 142 -8.10 -4.48 11.18
CA ALA A 142 -7.82 -4.66 12.60
C ALA A 142 -8.25 -6.06 13.08
N ALA A 143 -9.47 -6.50 12.74
CA ALA A 143 -9.95 -7.82 13.13
C ALA A 143 -9.08 -8.97 12.59
N LEU A 144 -8.53 -8.84 11.37
CA LEU A 144 -7.58 -9.84 10.85
C LEU A 144 -6.31 -9.91 11.69
N ALA A 145 -5.69 -8.77 11.98
CA ALA A 145 -4.49 -8.71 12.81
C ALA A 145 -4.77 -9.21 14.24
N ASP A 146 -5.87 -8.75 14.85
CA ASP A 146 -6.23 -9.08 16.24
C ASP A 146 -6.52 -10.57 16.46
N LEU A 147 -7.24 -11.19 15.52
CA LEU A 147 -7.67 -12.59 15.64
C LEU A 147 -6.61 -13.59 15.17
N TYR A 148 -5.84 -13.22 14.14
CA TYR A 148 -5.03 -14.19 13.39
C TYR A 148 -3.57 -13.77 13.23
N GLY A 149 -3.18 -12.59 13.71
CA GLY A 149 -1.80 -12.13 13.72
C GLY A 149 -1.00 -12.71 14.87
N ASP A 150 0.30 -12.90 14.66
CA ASP A 150 1.22 -13.28 15.72
C ASP A 150 1.48 -12.08 16.64
N PRO A 151 1.41 -12.25 17.97
CA PRO A 151 1.56 -11.16 18.92
C PRO A 151 2.99 -10.66 19.01
N LEU A 152 3.12 -9.36 19.20
CA LEU A 152 4.37 -8.75 19.59
C LEU A 152 4.73 -9.19 21.03
N PRO A 153 5.93 -9.72 21.31
CA PRO A 153 6.27 -10.21 22.65
C PRO A 153 6.20 -9.14 23.74
N THR A 154 6.52 -7.89 23.40
CA THR A 154 6.55 -6.75 24.34
C THR A 154 5.17 -6.13 24.59
N ASP A 155 4.21 -6.33 23.68
CA ASP A 155 2.83 -5.87 23.81
C ASP A 155 1.89 -6.83 23.05
N PRO A 156 1.34 -7.86 23.70
CA PRO A 156 0.50 -8.86 23.05
C PRO A 156 -0.83 -8.34 22.49
N ALA A 157 -1.23 -7.10 22.84
CA ALA A 157 -2.38 -6.44 22.23
C ALA A 157 -2.05 -5.93 20.82
N ARG A 158 -0.76 -5.91 20.46
CA ARG A 158 -0.29 -5.61 19.11
C ARG A 158 0.13 -6.88 18.42
N ARG A 159 -0.26 -7.01 17.17
CA ARG A 159 -0.04 -8.20 16.37
C ARG A 159 0.45 -7.82 15.00
N ALA A 160 1.33 -8.64 14.43
CA ALA A 160 1.69 -8.55 13.03
C ALA A 160 0.48 -8.88 12.14
N PHE A 161 0.55 -8.53 10.87
CA PHE A 161 -0.46 -8.99 9.91
C PHE A 161 -0.41 -10.53 9.77
N PRO A 162 -1.55 -11.22 9.62
CA PRO A 162 -1.55 -12.68 9.50
C PRO A 162 -0.82 -13.18 8.26
N THR A 163 -0.14 -14.32 8.36
CA THR A 163 0.52 -14.95 7.20
C THR A 163 -0.50 -15.58 6.25
N PRO A 164 -0.13 -15.83 4.98
CA PRO A 164 -0.96 -16.59 4.04
C PRO A 164 -1.37 -17.95 4.59
N GLU A 165 -0.44 -18.69 5.21
CA GLU A 165 -0.69 -20.03 5.77
C GLU A 165 -1.73 -19.97 6.88
N ARG A 166 -1.64 -18.95 7.74
CA ARG A 166 -2.58 -18.75 8.83
C ARG A 166 -3.99 -18.46 8.31
N LEU A 167 -4.14 -17.57 7.33
CA LEU A 167 -5.45 -17.25 6.76
C LEU A 167 -6.02 -18.41 5.93
N ALA A 168 -5.16 -19.17 5.24
CA ALA A 168 -5.56 -20.37 4.51
C ALA A 168 -6.12 -21.45 5.44
N ALA A 169 -5.47 -21.68 6.59
CA ALA A 169 -5.90 -22.64 7.59
C ALA A 169 -7.22 -22.24 8.29
N VAL A 170 -7.44 -20.94 8.51
CA VAL A 170 -8.68 -20.42 9.10
C VAL A 170 -9.87 -20.59 8.14
N GLY A 171 -9.67 -20.31 6.85
CA GLY A 171 -10.67 -20.49 5.81
C GLY A 171 -11.81 -19.47 5.79
N ALA A 172 -12.61 -19.49 4.72
CA ALA A 172 -13.58 -18.44 4.39
C ALA A 172 -14.73 -18.32 5.40
N GLU A 173 -15.16 -19.42 6.02
CA GLU A 173 -16.29 -19.41 6.95
C GLU A 173 -15.95 -18.66 8.24
N ALA A 174 -14.82 -19.01 8.87
CA ALA A 174 -14.34 -18.35 10.07
C ALA A 174 -13.99 -16.87 9.79
N LEU A 175 -13.30 -16.57 8.68
CA LEU A 175 -13.05 -15.20 8.26
C LEU A 175 -14.33 -14.36 8.12
N ARG A 176 -15.42 -14.97 7.60
CA ARG A 176 -16.71 -14.30 7.48
C ARG A 176 -17.37 -14.10 8.84
N ARG A 177 -17.34 -15.11 9.71
CA ARG A 177 -18.02 -15.10 11.01
C ARG A 177 -17.32 -14.20 12.02
N ASP A 178 -15.99 -14.33 12.14
CA ASP A 178 -15.22 -13.78 13.24
C ASP A 178 -14.64 -12.40 12.85
N ALA A 179 -13.98 -12.28 11.69
CA ALA A 179 -13.46 -11.00 11.18
C ALA A 179 -14.50 -10.16 10.42
N ARG A 180 -15.71 -10.71 10.20
CA ARG A 180 -16.85 -10.02 9.56
C ARG A 180 -16.49 -9.45 8.18
N LEU A 181 -15.79 -10.23 7.35
CA LEU A 181 -15.37 -9.81 6.00
C LEU A 181 -16.49 -9.84 4.95
N GLY A 182 -17.63 -10.46 5.26
CA GLY A 182 -18.77 -10.61 4.34
C GLY A 182 -18.43 -11.45 3.11
N TYR A 183 -18.71 -10.94 1.91
CA TYR A 183 -18.41 -11.65 0.66
C TYR A 183 -16.89 -11.76 0.40
N ARG A 184 -16.08 -10.83 0.94
CA ARG A 184 -14.63 -10.79 0.75
C ARG A 184 -13.91 -11.95 1.42
N ALA A 185 -14.54 -12.62 2.38
CA ALA A 185 -13.97 -13.76 3.08
C ALA A 185 -13.54 -14.88 2.13
N SER A 186 -14.34 -15.16 1.08
CA SER A 186 -13.99 -16.19 0.10
C SER A 186 -12.85 -15.76 -0.84
N TYR A 187 -12.68 -14.46 -1.06
CA TYR A 187 -11.58 -13.91 -1.86
C TYR A 187 -10.26 -13.95 -1.08
N VAL A 188 -10.29 -13.48 0.18
CA VAL A 188 -9.12 -13.52 1.07
C VAL A 188 -8.68 -14.96 1.34
N ALA A 189 -9.60 -15.89 1.61
CA ALA A 189 -9.26 -17.29 1.81
C ALA A 189 -8.67 -17.94 0.55
N ALA A 190 -9.20 -17.63 -0.63
CA ALA A 190 -8.67 -18.15 -1.89
C ALA A 190 -7.25 -17.62 -2.16
N LEU A 191 -7.05 -16.30 -1.99
CA LEU A 191 -5.75 -15.67 -2.12
C LEU A 191 -4.73 -16.28 -1.16
N ALA A 192 -5.09 -16.41 0.12
CA ALA A 192 -4.25 -17.01 1.14
C ALA A 192 -3.85 -18.44 0.77
N HIS A 193 -4.78 -19.25 0.28
CA HIS A 193 -4.52 -20.61 -0.17
C HIS A 193 -3.63 -20.67 -1.42
N ASP A 194 -3.84 -19.78 -2.41
CA ASP A 194 -3.02 -19.73 -3.63
C ASP A 194 -1.57 -19.34 -3.30
N VAL A 195 -1.37 -18.40 -2.38
CA VAL A 195 -0.03 -17.98 -1.92
C VAL A 195 0.62 -19.04 -1.04
N ALA A 196 -0.08 -19.55 -0.02
CA ALA A 196 0.46 -20.56 0.90
C ALA A 196 0.81 -21.89 0.21
N SER A 197 0.15 -22.23 -0.90
CA SER A 197 0.46 -23.42 -1.70
C SER A 197 1.51 -23.18 -2.79
N GLY A 198 2.01 -21.96 -2.96
CA GLY A 198 2.97 -21.60 -4.01
C GLY A 198 2.38 -21.49 -5.42
N ARG A 199 1.05 -21.58 -5.59
CA ARG A 199 0.40 -21.36 -6.90
C ARG A 199 0.49 -19.91 -7.37
N LEU A 200 0.59 -18.98 -6.43
CA LEU A 200 0.75 -17.56 -6.70
C LEU A 200 1.89 -17.00 -5.84
N ASP A 201 2.97 -16.58 -6.48
CA ASP A 201 4.04 -15.83 -5.83
C ASP A 201 3.82 -14.32 -6.05
N LEU A 202 3.22 -13.67 -5.05
CA LEU A 202 3.02 -12.22 -5.06
C LEU A 202 4.33 -11.46 -4.84
N GLU A 203 5.24 -11.98 -4.04
CA GLU A 203 6.46 -11.27 -3.69
C GLU A 203 7.41 -11.17 -4.89
N ALA A 204 7.41 -12.18 -5.77
CA ALA A 204 8.10 -12.12 -7.06
C ALA A 204 7.62 -10.97 -7.97
N LEU A 205 6.38 -10.49 -7.82
CA LEU A 205 5.87 -9.38 -8.63
C LEU A 205 6.58 -8.05 -8.31
N LYS A 206 7.11 -7.88 -7.09
CA LYS A 206 7.84 -6.67 -6.66
C LYS A 206 9.05 -6.37 -7.54
N ASN A 207 9.68 -7.41 -8.09
CA ASN A 207 10.89 -7.33 -8.90
C ASN A 207 10.66 -7.90 -10.32
N SER A 208 9.42 -7.99 -10.77
CA SER A 208 9.12 -8.58 -12.08
C SER A 208 9.57 -7.64 -13.20
N GLY A 209 10.23 -8.18 -14.23
CA GLY A 209 10.52 -7.46 -15.47
C GLY A 209 9.34 -7.42 -16.45
N LEU A 210 8.11 -7.57 -15.96
CA LEU A 210 6.92 -7.61 -16.80
C LEU A 210 6.49 -6.18 -17.17
N GLU A 211 6.06 -6.00 -18.42
CA GLU A 211 5.39 -4.78 -18.86
C GLU A 211 4.08 -4.57 -18.10
N THR A 212 3.73 -3.31 -17.80
CA THR A 212 2.56 -2.96 -16.97
C THR A 212 1.26 -3.65 -17.43
N PRO A 213 0.92 -3.75 -18.74
CA PRO A 213 -0.30 -4.42 -19.17
C PRO A 213 -0.33 -5.93 -18.85
N GLU A 214 0.82 -6.62 -18.90
CA GLU A 214 0.92 -8.03 -18.53
C GLU A 214 0.83 -8.23 -17.02
N LEU A 215 1.52 -7.38 -16.25
CA LEU A 215 1.40 -7.39 -14.79
C LEU A 215 -0.05 -7.14 -14.35
N ARG A 216 -0.74 -6.19 -15.00
CA ARG A 216 -2.16 -5.92 -14.77
C ARG A 216 -3.04 -7.14 -15.07
N ARG A 217 -2.79 -7.85 -16.17
CA ARG A 217 -3.53 -9.09 -16.50
C ARG A 217 -3.37 -10.14 -15.40
N ARG A 218 -2.16 -10.33 -14.88
CA ARG A 218 -1.91 -11.26 -13.76
C ARG A 218 -2.67 -10.86 -12.50
N LEU A 219 -2.63 -9.58 -12.13
CA LEU A 219 -3.36 -9.05 -10.98
C LEU A 219 -4.88 -9.26 -11.13
N LEU A 220 -5.44 -9.01 -12.32
CA LEU A 220 -6.86 -9.26 -12.60
C LEU A 220 -7.25 -10.75 -12.56
N GLY A 221 -6.28 -11.66 -12.68
CA GLY A 221 -6.50 -13.10 -12.50
C GLY A 221 -6.74 -13.49 -11.04
N ILE A 222 -6.43 -12.61 -10.08
CA ILE A 222 -6.62 -12.87 -8.65
C ILE A 222 -8.10 -12.70 -8.30
N ARG A 223 -8.69 -13.72 -7.65
CA ARG A 223 -10.09 -13.67 -7.23
C ARG A 223 -10.33 -12.49 -6.27
N GLY A 224 -11.31 -11.65 -6.61
CA GLY A 224 -11.65 -10.46 -5.83
C GLY A 224 -10.88 -9.20 -6.24
N VAL A 225 -9.93 -9.30 -7.18
CA VAL A 225 -9.21 -8.15 -7.75
C VAL A 225 -9.88 -7.71 -9.04
N GLY A 226 -10.72 -6.67 -8.94
CA GLY A 226 -11.32 -5.99 -10.09
C GLY A 226 -10.44 -4.87 -10.66
N PRO A 227 -10.91 -4.12 -11.68
CA PRO A 227 -10.14 -3.06 -12.33
C PRO A 227 -9.54 -2.01 -11.38
N TYR A 228 -10.32 -1.53 -10.40
CA TYR A 228 -9.86 -0.63 -9.35
C TYR A 228 -8.72 -1.24 -8.52
N ALA A 229 -8.93 -2.45 -8.00
CA ALA A 229 -7.97 -3.14 -7.14
C ALA A 229 -6.66 -3.45 -7.89
N ALA A 230 -6.76 -3.86 -9.16
CA ALA A 230 -5.59 -4.10 -10.00
C ALA A 230 -4.79 -2.80 -10.22
N ALA A 231 -5.46 -1.69 -10.54
CA ALA A 231 -4.78 -0.40 -10.68
C ALA A 231 -4.14 0.07 -9.35
N ASN A 232 -4.81 -0.13 -8.21
CA ASN A 232 -4.25 0.19 -6.90
C ASN A 232 -2.98 -0.64 -6.60
N LEU A 233 -3.01 -1.95 -6.90
CA LEU A 233 -1.86 -2.82 -6.74
C LEU A 233 -0.70 -2.47 -7.68
N LEU A 234 -0.99 -2.02 -8.91
CA LEU A 234 0.03 -1.48 -9.81
C LEU A 234 0.70 -0.24 -9.22
N MET A 235 -0.07 0.70 -8.66
CA MET A 235 0.49 1.88 -7.99
C MET A 235 1.44 1.49 -6.85
N LEU A 236 1.05 0.48 -6.05
CA LEU A 236 1.91 -0.07 -4.98
C LEU A 236 3.17 -0.75 -5.56
N LEU A 237 3.07 -1.42 -6.72
CA LEU A 237 4.21 -1.99 -7.45
C LEU A 237 5.05 -0.95 -8.22
N ALA A 238 4.77 0.35 -8.07
CA ALA A 238 5.41 1.44 -8.81
C ALA A 238 5.16 1.44 -10.33
N HIS A 239 4.01 0.93 -10.76
CA HIS A 239 3.49 1.06 -12.11
C HIS A 239 2.28 2.00 -12.11
N TYR A 240 2.39 3.13 -12.81
CA TYR A 240 1.44 4.24 -12.68
C TYR A 240 0.57 4.48 -13.93
N ASP A 241 0.59 3.53 -14.87
CA ASP A 241 -0.12 3.60 -16.15
C ASP A 241 -1.64 3.39 -16.04
N TYR A 242 -2.19 3.23 -14.84
CA TYR A 242 -3.62 2.99 -14.63
C TYR A 242 -4.10 3.74 -13.40
N ILE A 243 -5.33 4.24 -13.47
CA ILE A 243 -5.93 4.99 -12.37
C ILE A 243 -6.84 4.06 -11.57
N PRO A 244 -6.67 3.95 -10.24
CA PRO A 244 -7.61 3.25 -9.37
C PRO A 244 -8.90 4.06 -9.23
N ALA A 245 -9.70 4.07 -10.29
CA ALA A 245 -10.96 4.79 -10.34
C ALA A 245 -12.06 4.09 -9.53
N ASP A 246 -12.60 4.81 -8.54
CA ASP A 246 -13.76 4.43 -7.76
C ASP A 246 -14.82 5.55 -7.78
N SER A 247 -15.83 5.46 -6.90
CA SER A 247 -16.87 6.47 -6.80
C SER A 247 -16.36 7.83 -6.28
N TRP A 248 -15.30 7.84 -5.48
CA TRP A 248 -14.66 9.08 -5.04
C TRP A 248 -13.92 9.73 -6.21
N ALA A 249 -13.15 8.95 -6.97
CA ALA A 249 -12.46 9.38 -8.19
C ALA A 249 -13.43 10.03 -9.17
N ALA A 250 -14.55 9.34 -9.46
CA ALA A 250 -15.59 9.85 -10.36
C ALA A 250 -16.16 11.17 -9.86
N ARG A 251 -16.38 11.31 -8.54
CA ARG A 251 -16.92 12.54 -7.94
C ARG A 251 -15.95 13.72 -8.06
N VAL A 252 -14.67 13.55 -7.71
CA VAL A 252 -13.70 14.66 -7.72
C VAL A 252 -13.34 15.08 -9.15
N VAL A 253 -13.18 14.12 -10.06
CA VAL A 253 -12.94 14.41 -11.49
C VAL A 253 -14.16 15.09 -12.13
N SER A 254 -15.37 14.62 -11.82
CA SER A 254 -16.60 15.23 -12.31
C SER A 254 -16.72 16.70 -11.94
N ARG A 255 -16.41 17.05 -10.69
CA ARG A 255 -16.45 18.44 -10.21
C ARG A 255 -15.39 19.31 -10.89
N GLU A 256 -14.15 18.83 -10.93
CA GLU A 256 -13.01 19.59 -11.44
C GLU A 256 -13.08 19.83 -12.96
N PHE A 257 -13.43 18.80 -13.74
CA PHE A 257 -13.26 18.83 -15.20
C PHE A 257 -14.58 18.77 -15.98
N PHE A 258 -15.70 18.42 -15.34
CA PHE A 258 -16.97 18.16 -16.01
C PHE A 258 -18.16 18.90 -15.40
N ALA A 259 -17.91 19.94 -14.59
CA ALA A 259 -18.94 20.77 -13.95
C ALA A 259 -20.04 19.96 -13.21
N GLY A 260 -19.67 18.82 -12.63
CA GLY A 260 -20.59 17.94 -11.90
C GLY A 260 -21.35 16.91 -12.76
N ALA A 261 -21.10 16.83 -14.07
CA ALA A 261 -21.69 15.80 -14.93
C ALA A 261 -21.18 14.39 -14.59
N ALA A 262 -21.98 13.36 -14.88
CA ALA A 262 -21.58 11.98 -14.64
C ALA A 262 -20.32 11.61 -15.45
N VAL A 263 -19.35 10.99 -14.78
CA VAL A 263 -18.03 10.63 -15.32
C VAL A 263 -17.84 9.12 -15.24
N THR A 264 -17.37 8.51 -16.33
CA THR A 264 -17.02 7.08 -16.37
C THR A 264 -15.53 6.87 -16.06
N PRO A 265 -15.11 5.63 -15.72
CA PRO A 265 -13.68 5.31 -15.60
C PRO A 265 -12.85 5.65 -16.84
N ALA A 266 -13.44 5.53 -18.04
CA ALA A 266 -12.77 5.89 -19.29
C ALA A 266 -12.56 7.41 -19.43
N ASP A 267 -13.48 8.22 -18.89
CA ASP A 267 -13.33 9.68 -18.87
C ASP A 267 -12.22 10.12 -17.92
N ILE A 268 -12.11 9.47 -16.76
CA ILE A 268 -11.01 9.69 -15.81
C ILE A 268 -9.66 9.36 -16.49
N GLU A 269 -9.55 8.19 -17.09
CA GLU A 269 -8.34 7.76 -17.82
C GLU A 269 -7.95 8.73 -18.93
N ARG A 270 -8.93 9.28 -19.67
CA ARG A 270 -8.68 10.27 -20.73
C ARG A 270 -8.24 11.63 -20.18
N THR A 271 -8.84 12.06 -19.07
CA THR A 271 -8.52 13.34 -18.41
C THR A 271 -7.04 13.41 -18.03
N PHE A 272 -6.49 12.31 -17.54
CA PHE A 272 -5.09 12.23 -17.12
C PHE A 272 -4.14 11.63 -18.16
N ALA A 273 -4.64 11.29 -19.36
CA ALA A 273 -3.82 10.77 -20.45
C ALA A 273 -2.59 11.65 -20.82
N PRO A 274 -2.62 12.99 -20.73
CA PRO A 274 -1.47 13.83 -21.03
C PRO A 274 -0.20 13.51 -20.23
N TRP A 275 -0.32 12.93 -19.02
CA TRP A 275 0.83 12.53 -18.19
C TRP A 275 1.38 11.13 -18.53
N GLY A 276 0.83 10.46 -19.55
CA GLY A 276 1.33 9.17 -20.05
C GLY A 276 1.42 8.11 -18.95
N ARG A 277 2.59 7.49 -18.80
CA ARG A 277 2.84 6.47 -17.75
C ARG A 277 2.65 6.99 -16.32
N TRP A 278 2.63 8.30 -16.12
CA TRP A 278 2.53 8.93 -14.80
C TRP A 278 1.11 9.30 -14.39
N LYS A 279 0.11 9.03 -15.25
CA LYS A 279 -1.27 9.46 -15.01
C LYS A 279 -1.87 8.98 -13.69
N GLY A 280 -1.48 7.79 -13.22
CA GLY A 280 -1.85 7.28 -11.91
C GLY A 280 -1.34 8.18 -10.78
N LEU A 281 -0.06 8.58 -10.81
CA LEU A 281 0.50 9.52 -9.82
C LEU A 281 -0.04 10.93 -9.98
N ALA A 282 -0.23 11.40 -11.21
CA ALA A 282 -0.81 12.71 -11.49
C ALA A 282 -2.22 12.82 -10.90
N TYR A 283 -3.06 11.79 -11.10
CA TYR A 283 -4.37 11.68 -10.45
C TYR A 283 -4.23 11.61 -8.92
N TRP A 284 -3.34 10.76 -8.42
CA TRP A 284 -3.23 10.47 -6.99
C TRP A 284 -2.79 11.68 -6.16
N PHE A 285 -1.87 12.49 -6.71
CA PHE A 285 -1.32 13.66 -6.05
C PHE A 285 -1.92 14.98 -6.53
N TRP A 286 -2.99 14.93 -7.33
CA TRP A 286 -3.73 16.11 -7.74
C TRP A 286 -4.25 16.86 -6.51
N GLN A 287 -4.07 18.19 -6.48
CA GLN A 287 -4.59 19.03 -5.41
C GLN A 287 -6.09 19.31 -5.63
N TRP A 288 -6.92 18.34 -5.24
CA TRP A 288 -8.36 18.47 -5.31
C TRP A 288 -8.87 19.60 -4.42
N ASP A 289 -9.73 20.47 -4.95
CA ASP A 289 -10.38 21.50 -4.15
C ASP A 289 -11.51 20.85 -3.33
N GLU A 290 -11.20 20.47 -2.09
CA GLU A 290 -12.16 19.84 -1.18
C GLU A 290 -13.17 20.83 -0.56
N HIS A 291 -13.07 22.12 -0.91
CA HIS A 291 -13.95 23.18 -0.41
C HIS A 291 -15.10 23.45 -1.39
N GLN A 292 -16.22 22.77 -1.16
CA GLN A 292 -17.61 23.28 -1.23
C GLN A 292 -18.58 22.25 -0.64
#